data_AF-A0A9X7A5N4-F1
#
_entry.id   AF-A0A9X7A5N4-F1
#
_cell.length_a   1.000
_cell.length_b   1.000
_cell.length_c   1.000
_cell.angle_alpha   90.00
_cell.angle_beta   90.00
_cell.angle_gamma   90.00
#
_symmetry.space_group_name_H-M   'P 1'
#
loop_
_entity.id
_entity.type
_entity.pdbx_description
1 polymer ?
#
loop_
_entity_poly.entity_id
_entity_poly.type
_entity_poly.pdbx_seq_one_letter_code
_entity_poly.pdbx_strand_id
1 'polypeptide(L)'
;MSIKILENKKSWEKRRRLSIKILFSVSVLFLVIIVYGVYWAFFDMNRLPKGDYLTEEKSPNGNYTLKAYVTSGGACLEEYIF
;
A
#
# COMPACT_ATOMS: atom_id res chain seq x y z
N MET A 1 15.55 4.16 -55.51
CA MET A 1 14.23 4.31 -54.82
C MET A 1 14.12 3.47 -53.56
N SER A 2 14.63 2.23 -53.54
CA SER A 2 14.48 1.26 -52.42
C SER A 2 15.18 1.62 -51.10
N ILE A 3 16.28 2.38 -51.13
CA ILE A 3 17.06 2.69 -49.89
C ILE A 3 16.25 3.58 -48.92
N LYS A 4 15.51 4.58 -49.44
CA LYS A 4 14.64 5.44 -48.61
C LYS A 4 13.55 4.66 -47.89
N ILE A 5 13.02 3.60 -48.51
CA ILE A 5 11.96 2.76 -47.93
C ILE A 5 12.51 1.97 -46.75
N LEU A 6 13.72 1.41 -46.89
CA LEU A 6 14.39 0.65 -45.84
C LEU A 6 14.77 1.54 -44.64
N GLU A 7 15.27 2.74 -44.90
CA GLU A 7 15.60 3.72 -43.86
C GLU A 7 14.35 4.14 -43.07
N ASN A 8 13.26 4.45 -43.78
CA ASN A 8 11.99 4.80 -43.16
C ASN A 8 11.47 3.65 -42.28
N LYS A 9 11.46 2.41 -42.80
CA LYS A 9 11.05 1.21 -42.04
C LYS A 9 11.87 1.02 -40.75
N LYS A 10 13.20 1.17 -40.83
CA LYS A 10 14.11 1.05 -39.67
C LYS A 10 13.82 2.12 -38.62
N SER A 11 13.49 3.35 -39.05
CA SER A 11 13.13 4.43 -38.14
C SER A 11 11.79 4.19 -37.43
N TRP A 12 10.80 3.64 -38.14
CA TRP A 12 9.49 3.26 -37.59
C TRP A 12 9.61 2.12 -36.57
N GLU A 13 10.38 1.07 -36.89
CA GLU A 13 10.61 -0.03 -35.95
C GLU A 13 11.32 0.44 -34.67
N LYS A 14 12.29 1.37 -34.79
CA LYS A 14 12.97 1.97 -33.64
C LYS A 14 11.98 2.74 -32.75
N ARG A 15 11.16 3.63 -33.35
CA ARG A 15 10.13 4.40 -32.62
C ARG A 15 9.12 3.49 -31.94
N ARG A 16 8.60 2.48 -32.64
CA ARG A 16 7.64 1.50 -32.09
C ARG A 16 8.21 0.76 -30.88
N ARG A 17 9.46 0.29 -30.95
CA ARG A 17 10.11 -0.40 -29.82
C ARG A 17 10.30 0.52 -28.62
N LEU A 18 10.62 1.80 -28.84
CA LEU A 18 10.71 2.80 -27.78
C LEU A 18 9.35 3.04 -27.12
N SER A 19 8.30 3.23 -27.90
CA SER A 19 6.94 3.42 -27.38
C SER A 19 6.46 2.24 -26.53
N ILE A 20 6.71 1.00 -26.97
CA ILE A 20 6.34 -0.20 -26.20
C ILE A 20 7.12 -0.27 -24.88
N LYS A 21 8.41 0.05 -24.88
CA LYS A 21 9.23 0.09 -23.65
C LYS A 21 8.71 1.13 -22.65
N ILE A 22 8.34 2.31 -23.14
CA ILE A 22 7.78 3.38 -22.30
C ILE A 22 6.43 2.92 -21.72
N LEU A 23 5.56 2.36 -22.54
CA LEU A 23 4.24 1.91 -22.10
C LEU A 23 4.34 0.77 -21.07
N PHE A 24 5.27 -0.15 -21.26
CA PHE A 24 5.59 -1.19 -20.27
C PHE A 24 6.10 -0.58 -18.96
N SER A 25 7.06 0.34 -19.02
CA SER A 25 7.60 1.03 -17.84
C SER A 25 6.51 1.74 -17.05
N VAL A 26 5.65 2.50 -17.74
CA VAL A 26 4.50 3.19 -17.14
C VAL A 26 3.53 2.20 -16.51
N SER A 27 3.22 1.09 -17.19
CA SER A 27 2.34 0.05 -16.66
C SER A 27 2.87 -0.57 -15.36
N VAL A 28 4.19 -0.83 -15.27
CA VAL A 28 4.82 -1.35 -14.05
C VAL A 28 4.74 -0.32 -12.92
N LEU A 29 5.00 0.96 -13.21
CA LEU A 29 4.87 2.03 -12.23
C LEU A 29 3.44 2.13 -11.67
N PHE A 30 2.42 2.05 -12.54
CA PHE A 30 1.02 2.03 -12.12
C PHE A 30 0.70 0.84 -11.22
N LEU A 31 1.21 -0.35 -11.54
CA LEU A 31 1.04 -1.54 -10.69
C LEU A 31 1.61 -1.33 -9.28
N VAL A 32 2.82 -0.77 -9.17
CA VAL A 32 3.44 -0.48 -7.87
C VAL A 32 2.59 0.49 -7.05
N ILE A 33 2.06 1.53 -7.68
CA ILE A 33 1.19 2.52 -7.02
C ILE A 33 -0.09 1.86 -6.52
N ILE A 34 -0.73 1.01 -7.33
CA ILE A 34 -1.96 0.30 -6.93
C ILE A 34 -1.69 -0.64 -5.76
N VAL A 35 -0.63 -1.45 -5.84
CA VAL A 35 -0.26 -2.38 -4.76
C VAL A 35 0.03 -1.63 -3.47
N TYR A 36 0.81 -0.55 -3.55
CA TYR A 36 1.09 0.30 -2.39
C TYR A 36 -0.19 0.95 -1.83
N GLY A 37 -1.10 1.41 -2.69
CA GLY A 37 -2.38 1.98 -2.28
C GLY A 37 -3.28 0.99 -1.55
N VAL A 38 -3.34 -0.26 -2.02
CA VAL A 38 -4.08 -1.35 -1.35
C VAL A 38 -3.43 -1.69 0.00
N TYR A 39 -2.10 -1.84 0.02
CA TYR A 39 -1.38 -2.05 1.28
C TYR A 39 -1.68 -0.93 2.28
N TRP A 40 -1.59 0.33 1.84
CA TRP A 40 -1.81 1.48 2.69
C TRP A 40 -3.26 1.61 3.19
N ALA A 41 -4.25 1.28 2.36
CA ALA A 41 -5.66 1.42 2.72
C ALA A 41 -6.13 0.35 3.71
N PHE A 42 -5.62 -0.88 3.61
CA PHE A 42 -6.16 -2.04 4.33
C PHE A 42 -5.21 -2.65 5.36
N PHE A 43 -3.90 -2.54 5.15
CA PHE A 43 -2.90 -3.25 5.97
C PHE A 43 -1.98 -2.31 6.76
N ASP A 44 -2.04 -1.00 6.51
CA ASP A 44 -1.23 -0.04 7.25
C ASP A 44 -1.64 0.00 8.71
N MET A 45 -0.72 -0.43 9.59
CA MET A 45 -0.94 -0.47 11.03
C MET A 45 -1.20 0.91 11.64
N ASN A 46 -0.79 2.00 10.99
CA ASN A 46 -1.12 3.36 11.43
C ASN A 46 -2.60 3.69 11.28
N ARG A 47 -3.35 2.91 10.49
CA ARG A 47 -4.81 3.04 10.36
C ARG A 47 -5.59 2.25 11.41
N LEU A 48 -4.90 1.44 12.22
CA LEU A 48 -5.58 0.79 13.33
C LEU A 48 -6.13 1.86 14.27
N PRO A 49 -7.41 1.78 14.68
CA PRO A 49 -7.99 2.71 15.63
C PRO A 49 -7.14 2.70 16.89
N LYS A 50 -6.62 3.88 17.25
CA LYS A 50 -5.90 4.05 18.51
C LYS A 50 -6.92 3.80 19.61
N GLY A 51 -6.68 2.76 20.41
CA GLY A 51 -7.59 2.40 21.48
C GLY A 51 -7.66 3.48 22.55
N ASP A 52 -8.82 3.61 23.17
CA ASP A 52 -9.02 4.47 24.33
C ASP A 52 -8.29 3.88 25.53
N TYR A 53 -7.58 4.73 26.26
CA TYR A 53 -6.86 4.32 27.46
C TYR A 53 -7.84 3.97 28.57
N LEU A 54 -7.71 2.77 29.14
CA LEU A 54 -8.56 2.30 30.24
C LEU A 54 -7.89 2.52 31.59
N THR A 55 -6.71 1.92 31.77
CA THR A 55 -5.99 1.94 33.06
C THR A 55 -4.51 1.62 32.88
N GLU A 56 -3.73 1.96 33.90
CA GLU A 56 -2.33 1.64 34.04
C GLU A 56 -2.10 1.02 35.41
N GLU A 57 -1.49 -0.15 35.43
CA GLU A 57 -1.13 -0.86 36.65
C GLU A 57 0.37 -1.06 36.71
N LYS A 58 0.95 -0.83 37.89
CA LYS A 58 2.37 -1.09 38.14
C LYS A 58 2.53 -2.44 38.78
N SER A 59 3.51 -3.20 38.32
CA SER A 59 3.91 -4.45 38.97
C SER A 59 4.21 -4.18 40.45
N PRO A 60 4.00 -5.16 41.35
CA PRO A 60 4.26 -4.99 42.78
C PRO A 60 5.66 -4.44 43.11
N ASN A 61 6.63 -4.75 42.25
CA ASN A 61 8.03 -4.35 42.41
C ASN A 61 8.38 -3.05 41.65
N GLY A 62 7.41 -2.40 41.00
CA GLY A 62 7.58 -1.14 40.27
C GLY A 62 8.35 -1.22 38.94
N ASN A 63 8.84 -2.39 38.55
CA ASN A 63 9.71 -2.56 37.38
C ASN A 63 8.96 -2.60 36.03
N TYR A 64 7.68 -2.93 36.07
CA TYR A 64 6.83 -3.00 34.88
C TYR A 64 5.57 -2.18 35.04
N THR A 65 5.16 -1.56 33.95
CA THR A 65 3.93 -0.81 33.83
C THR A 65 3.11 -1.41 32.70
N LEU A 66 1.91 -1.88 33.01
CA LEU A 66 0.96 -2.37 32.04
C LEU A 66 -0.03 -1.27 31.73
N LYS A 67 -0.17 -0.90 30.46
CA LYS A 67 -1.19 0.04 29.99
C LYS A 67 -2.23 -0.72 29.19
N ALA A 68 -3.48 -0.66 29.63
CA ALA A 68 -4.60 -1.27 28.93
C ALA A 68 -5.29 -0.24 28.03
N TYR A 69 -5.54 -0.63 26.78
CA TYR A 69 -6.27 0.17 25.80
C TYR A 69 -7.41 -0.68 25.22
N VAL A 70 -8.59 -0.09 25.04
CA VAL A 70 -9.73 -0.74 24.37
C VAL A 70 -9.93 -0.13 23.00
N THR A 71 -10.11 -0.96 21.97
CA THR A 71 -10.40 -0.47 20.62
C THR A 71 -11.63 -1.18 20.07
N SER A 72 -12.67 -0.40 19.79
CA SER A 72 -13.93 -0.87 19.23
C SER A 72 -13.78 -0.99 17.71
N GLY A 73 -13.06 -2.02 17.27
CA GLY A 73 -12.76 -2.25 15.85
C GLY A 73 -13.93 -2.72 14.98
N GLY A 74 -15.18 -2.68 15.49
CA GLY A 74 -16.40 -3.08 14.78
C GLY A 74 -16.49 -4.56 14.38
N ALA A 75 -15.47 -5.37 14.69
CA ALA A 75 -15.36 -6.76 14.23
C ALA A 75 -16.13 -7.77 15.10
N CYS A 76 -16.48 -7.40 16.34
CA CYS A 76 -17.37 -8.20 17.18
C CYS A 76 -18.45 -7.28 17.77
N LEU A 77 -19.65 -7.36 17.20
CA LEU A 77 -20.87 -6.95 17.91
C LEU A 77 -21.14 -8.01 18.97
N GLU A 78 -20.54 -7.87 20.16
CA GLU A 78 -21.18 -8.37 21.37
C GLU A 78 -21.33 -7.17 22.31
N GLU A 79 -22.33 -6.37 21.97
CA GLU A 79 -22.95 -5.43 22.87
C GLU A 79 -23.74 -6.23 23.92
N TYR A 80 -23.06 -6.67 24.98
CA TYR A 80 -23.75 -7.04 26.23
C TYR A 80 -23.97 -5.76 27.03
N ILE A 81 -25.17 -5.21 26.86
CA ILE A 81 -25.73 -4.19 27.75
C ILE A 81 -26.01 -4.88 29.10
N PHE A 82 -25.39 -4.36 30.16
CA PHE A 82 -25.79 -4.64 31.55
C PHE A 82 -26.75 -3.56 32.03
#